data_AF-A0A3B8V9R7-F1
#
_entry.id   AF-A0A3B8V9R7-F1
#
_cell.length_a   1.000
_cell.length_b   1.000
_cell.length_c   1.000
_cell.angle_alpha   90.00
_cell.angle_beta   90.00
_cell.angle_gamma   90.00
#
_symmetry.space_group_name_H-M   'P 1'
#
loop_
_entity.id
_entity.type
_entity.pdbx_description
1 polymer ?
#
loop_
_entity_poly.entity_id
_entity_poly.type
_entity_poly.pdbx_seq_one_letter_code
_entity_poly.pdbx_strand_id
1 'polypeptide(L)' 'MPTWTLNTEFRIDSAHSIDGYDGKCGRIHGHTYRVRMTAKSNKLNPSKYLSS' A
#
# COMPACT_ATOMS: atom_id res chain seq x y z
N MET A 1 5.05 0.32 -27.25
CA MET A 1 5.80 1.19 -26.32
C MET A 1 6.16 0.37 -25.10
N PRO A 2 7.40 0.41 -24.57
CA PRO A 2 7.74 -0.32 -23.36
C PRO A 2 6.91 0.18 -22.18
N THR A 3 6.50 -0.74 -21.30
CA THR A 3 5.79 -0.42 -20.06
C THR A 3 6.64 -0.85 -18.88
N TRP A 4 6.88 0.10 -17.97
CA TRP A 4 7.64 -0.07 -16.75
C TRP A 4 6.68 -0.30 -15.59
N THR A 5 7.06 -1.19 -14.67
CA THR A 5 6.31 -1.47 -13.45
C THR A 5 7.21 -1.27 -12.24
N LEU A 6 6.82 -0.42 -11.31
CA LEU A 6 7.48 -0.21 -10.03
C LEU A 6 6.64 -0.84 -8.92
N ASN A 7 7.26 -1.64 -8.06
CA ASN A 7 6.61 -2.28 -6.92
C ASN A 7 7.27 -1.83 -5.62
N THR A 8 6.46 -1.58 -4.60
CA THR A 8 6.93 -1.36 -3.23
C THR A 8 5.99 -2.05 -2.23
N GLU A 9 6.53 -2.45 -1.08
CA GLU A 9 5.79 -3.06 0.01
C GLU A 9 6.18 -2.39 1.34
N PHE A 10 5.19 -2.08 2.16
CA PHE A 10 5.39 -1.56 3.52
C PHE A 10 4.31 -2.07 4.46
N ARG A 11 4.51 -1.88 5.77
CA ARG A 11 3.57 -2.27 6.82
C ARG A 11 3.01 -1.05 7.53
N ILE A 12 1.74 -1.09 7.90
CA ILE A 12 1.07 -0.09 8.74
C ILE A 12 0.37 -0.82 9.87
N ASP A 13 0.63 -0.40 11.11
CA ASP A 13 -0.15 -0.84 12.27
C ASP A 13 -1.32 0.13 12.46
N SER A 14 -2.54 -0.40 12.48
CA SER A 14 -3.74 0.43 12.66
C SER A 14 -4.87 -0.32 13.36
N ALA A 15 -5.69 0.43 14.09
CA ALA A 15 -6.90 -0.05 14.74
C ALA A 15 -8.16 0.41 13.99
N HIS A 16 -9.19 -0.43 14.00
CA HIS A 16 -10.47 -0.16 13.34
C HIS A 16 -11.62 -0.98 13.98
N SER A 17 -12.84 -0.68 13.56
CA SER A 17 -14.05 -1.46 13.84
C SER A 17 -14.90 -1.52 12.56
N ILE A 18 -15.56 -2.66 12.34
CA ILE A 18 -16.47 -2.83 11.20
C ILE A 18 -17.89 -2.48 11.67
N ASP A 19 -18.37 -1.31 11.28
CA ASP A 19 -19.71 -0.85 11.64
C ASP A 19 -20.80 -1.80 11.10
N GLY A 20 -21.83 -2.06 11.91
CA GLY A 20 -22.91 -3.00 11.58
C GLY A 20 -22.53 -4.50 11.58
N TYR A 21 -21.30 -4.88 11.95
CA TYR A 21 -20.90 -6.30 11.99
C TYR A 21 -21.26 -6.98 13.32
N ASP A 22 -22.21 -7.92 13.28
CA ASP A 22 -22.61 -8.73 14.44
C ASP A 22 -21.60 -9.86 14.72
N GLY A 23 -20.46 -9.47 15.28
CA GLY A 23 -19.38 -10.39 15.64
C GLY A 23 -18.17 -9.67 16.24
N LYS A 24 -17.08 -10.42 16.46
CA LYS A 24 -15.87 -9.89 17.12
C LYS A 24 -15.27 -8.66 16.43
N CYS A 25 -15.38 -8.57 15.11
CA CYS A 25 -14.82 -7.46 14.33
C CYS A 25 -15.61 -6.15 14.41
N GLY A 26 -16.82 -6.16 14.99
CA GLY A 26 -17.58 -4.95 15.29
C GLY A 26 -17.00 -4.17 16.48
N ARG A 27 -16.14 -4.82 17.27
CA ARG A 27 -15.38 -4.18 18.36
C ARG A 27 -14.10 -3.55 17.79
N ILE A 28 -13.61 -2.49 18.43
CA ILE A 28 -12.30 -1.91 18.12
C ILE A 28 -11.21 -2.97 18.30
N HIS A 29 -10.42 -3.20 17.25
CA HIS A 29 -9.30 -4.13 17.24
C HIS A 29 -8.25 -3.66 16.22
N GLY A 30 -7.06 -4.26 16.23
CA GLY A 30 -5.95 -3.83 15.38
C GLY A 30 -5.38 -4.92 14.48
N HIS A 31 -4.69 -4.48 13.43
CA HIS A 31 -3.91 -5.32 12.53
C HIS A 31 -2.60 -4.63 12.13
N THR A 32 -1.59 -5.45 11.83
CA THR A 32 -0.44 -5.04 11.03
C THR A 32 -0.76 -5.29 9.57
N TYR A 33 -1.17 -4.25 8.85
CA TYR A 33 -1.51 -4.33 7.44
C TYR A 33 -0.25 -4.40 6.59
N ARG A 34 -0.19 -5.37 5.67
CA ARG A 34 0.83 -5.43 4.60
C ARG A 34 0.28 -4.75 3.36
N VAL A 35 0.84 -3.59 3.01
CA VAL A 35 0.43 -2.80 1.85
C VAL A 35 1.41 -3.05 0.70
N ARG A 36 0.87 -3.48 -0.44
CA ARG A 36 1.63 -3.64 -1.69
C ARG A 36 1.14 -2.60 -2.68
N MET A 37 2.05 -1.81 -3.22
CA MET A 37 1.73 -0.77 -4.18
C MET A 37 2.49 -1.00 -5.49
N THR A 38 1.76 -0.93 -6.60
CA THR A 38 2.30 -1.10 -7.95
C THR A 38 1.95 0.12 -8.78
N ALA A 39 2.96 0.73 -9.39
CA ALA A 39 2.80 1.81 -10.36
C ALA A 39 3.24 1.35 -11.75
N LYS A 40 2.53 1.78 -12.79
CA LYS A 40 2.86 1.50 -14.18
C LYS A 40 3.06 2.79 -14.96
N SER A 41 4.03 2.82 -15.87
CA SER A 41 4.28 3.97 -16.74
C SER A 41 4.88 3.54 -18.07
N ASN A 42 4.55 4.26 -19.15
CA ASN A 42 5.23 4.11 -20.44
C ASN A 42 6.46 5.03 -20.57
N LYS A 43 6.75 5.84 -19.54
CA LYS A 43 7.87 6.78 -19.48
C LYS A 43 8.62 6.63 -18.15
N LEU A 44 9.94 6.44 -18.21
CA LEU A 44 10.80 6.58 -17.04
C LEU A 44 11.15 8.05 -16.82
N ASN A 45 11.07 8.51 -15.57
CA ASN A 45 11.54 9.82 -15.18
C ASN A 45 12.88 9.66 -14.44
N PRO A 46 13.86 10.54 -14.66
CA PRO A 46 15.10 10.55 -13.88
C PRO A 46 14.79 10.64 -12.39
N SER A 47 15.50 9.85 -11.58
CA SER A 47 15.39 9.96 -10.13
C SER A 47 16.04 11.25 -9.67
N LYS A 48 15.35 12.05 -8.86
CA LYS A 48 15.92 13.23 -8.17
C LYS A 48 17.04 12.83 -7.19
N TYR A 49 17.10 11.56 -6.80
CA TYR A 49 17.96 11.06 -5.72
C TYR A 49 19.10 10.17 -6.20
N LEU A 50 19.23 9.95 -7.52
CA LEU A 50 20.38 9.28 -8.10
C LEU A 50 21.22 10.33 -8.81
N SER A 51 22.51 10.42 -8.47
CA SER A 51 23.46 11.19 -9.27
C SER A 51 23.58 10.54 -10.65
N SER A 52 23.54 11.37 -11.68
CA SER A 52 23.72 10.99 -13.09
C SER A 52 25.01 10.23 -13.34
#